data_AF-A0A4Y1Z6P8-F1
#
_entry.id   AF-A0A4Y1Z6P8-F1
#
_cell.length_a   1.000
_cell.length_b   1.000
_cell.length_c   1.000
_cell.angle_alpha   90.00
_cell.angle_beta   90.00
_cell.angle_gamma   90.00
#
_symmetry.space_group_name_H-M   'P 1'
#
loop_
_entity.id
_entity.type
_entity.pdbx_description
1 polymer ?
#
loop_
_entity_poly.entity_id
_entity_poly.type
_entity_poly.pdbx_seq_one_letter_code
_entity_poly.pdbx_strand_id
1 'polypeptide(L)'
;MEHVILAACQLPHQSDEHFQSSLDELEALAKTAGGEVIAVVTQKRAKIDAATYIGSGKVQEIAALAKQLEANTVIFNSELSPAQQGRLGALLSAKCWTGLSSF
;
A
#
# COMPACT_ATOMS: atom_id res chain seq x y z
N MET A 1 8.08 -4.01 16.96
CA MET A 1 6.80 -3.70 16.29
C MET A 1 7.08 -3.74 14.79
N GLU A 2 6.18 -4.27 13.97
CA GLU A 2 6.42 -4.34 12.52
C GLU A 2 6.11 -2.98 11.90
N HIS A 3 7.09 -2.36 11.22
CA HIS A 3 6.92 -1.06 10.58
C HIS A 3 6.23 -1.20 9.23
N VAL A 4 5.09 -0.52 9.10
CA VAL A 4 4.17 -0.67 7.97
C VAL A 4 4.04 0.64 7.21
N ILE A 5 4.08 0.56 5.88
CA ILE A 5 3.65 1.63 4.98
C ILE A 5 2.32 1.24 4.35
N LEU A 6 1.33 2.12 4.39
CA LEU A 6 0.11 1.96 3.59
C LEU A 6 0.33 2.61 2.22
N ALA A 7 0.00 1.88 1.15
CA ALA A 7 0.05 2.36 -0.23
C ALA A 7 -1.35 2.32 -0.83
N ALA A 8 -1.85 3.48 -1.27
CA ALA A 8 -3.23 3.58 -1.72
C ALA A 8 -3.42 4.33 -3.03
N CYS A 9 -4.29 3.81 -3.88
CA CYS A 9 -4.66 4.46 -5.13
C CYS A 9 -6.14 4.85 -5.10
N GLN A 10 -6.42 6.13 -5.32
CA GLN A 10 -7.78 6.64 -5.46
C GLN A 10 -8.16 6.75 -6.94
N LEU A 11 -9.28 6.13 -7.31
CA LEU A 11 -9.86 6.17 -8.64
C LEU A 11 -10.95 7.24 -8.75
N PRO A 12 -11.31 7.72 -9.95
CA PRO A 12 -12.20 8.87 -10.11
C PRO A 12 -13.63 8.65 -9.61
N HIS A 13 -14.05 7.39 -9.44
CA HIS A 13 -15.37 7.03 -8.94
C HIS A 13 -15.44 6.97 -7.40
N GLN A 14 -14.31 7.15 -6.70
CA GLN A 14 -14.26 7.14 -5.25
C GLN A 14 -14.28 8.58 -4.73
N SER A 15 -15.21 8.91 -3.84
CA SER A 15 -15.19 10.20 -3.13
C SER A 15 -13.99 10.27 -2.20
N ASP A 16 -13.51 11.49 -1.92
CA ASP A 16 -12.41 11.71 -0.99
C ASP A 16 -12.74 11.19 0.42
N GLU A 17 -14.01 11.32 0.85
CA GLU A 17 -14.49 10.81 2.15
C GLU A 17 -14.45 9.28 2.22
N HIS A 18 -14.99 8.58 1.21
CA HIS A 18 -14.94 7.11 1.18
C HIS A 18 -13.50 6.59 1.08
N PHE A 19 -12.65 7.29 0.33
CA PHE A 19 -11.24 6.92 0.23
C PHE A 19 -10.54 7.09 1.59
N GLN A 20 -10.72 8.22 2.27
CA GLN A 20 -10.11 8.44 3.58
C GLN A 20 -10.62 7.44 4.63
N SER A 21 -11.93 7.20 4.69
CA SER A 21 -12.52 6.22 5.61
C SER A 21 -11.94 4.81 5.40
N SER A 22 -11.63 4.43 4.15
CA SER A 22 -11.01 3.13 3.85
C SER A 22 -9.55 3.04 4.34
N LEU A 23 -8.83 4.17 4.37
CA LEU A 23 -7.47 4.24 4.90
C LEU A 23 -7.47 4.17 6.42
N ASP A 24 -8.37 4.92 7.07
CA ASP A 24 -8.51 4.93 8.52
C ASP A 24 -8.86 3.52 9.03
N GLU A 25 -9.76 2.82 8.32
CA GLU A 25 -10.06 1.42 8.58
C GLU A 25 -8.80 0.55 8.43
N LEU A 26 -8.11 0.63 7.29
CA LEU A 26 -6.91 -0.17 7.02
C LEU A 26 -5.79 0.06 8.05
N GLU A 27 -5.63 1.29 8.53
CA GLU A 27 -4.68 1.63 9.59
C GLU A 27 -5.07 1.01 10.93
N ALA A 28 -6.34 1.12 11.34
CA ALA A 28 -6.84 0.51 12.57
C ALA A 28 -6.68 -1.02 12.54
N LEU A 29 -6.92 -1.60 11.37
CA LEU A 29 -6.75 -3.02 11.07
C LEU A 29 -5.28 -3.45 11.20
N ALA A 30 -4.34 -2.74 10.56
CA ALA A 30 -2.91 -3.01 10.67
C ALA A 30 -2.42 -2.92 12.13
N LYS A 31 -2.92 -1.93 12.88
CA LYS A 31 -2.63 -1.76 14.31
C LYS A 31 -3.12 -2.94 15.15
N THR A 32 -4.31 -3.45 14.85
CA THR A 32 -4.88 -4.62 15.53
C THR A 32 -4.08 -5.89 15.26
N ALA A 33 -3.47 -6.00 14.07
CA ALA A 33 -2.56 -7.09 13.71
C ALA A 33 -1.13 -6.94 14.28
N GLY A 34 -0.86 -5.89 15.07
CA GLY A 34 0.46 -5.65 15.68
C GLY A 34 1.46 -4.89 14.79
N GLY A 35 1.00 -4.39 13.64
CA GLY A 35 1.74 -3.48 12.78
C GLY A 35 1.66 -2.03 13.27
N GLU A 36 2.73 -1.28 13.10
CA GLU A 36 2.77 0.17 13.33
C GLU A 36 2.80 0.87 11.99
N VAL A 37 1.73 1.58 11.63
CA VAL A 37 1.68 2.37 10.40
C VAL A 37 2.49 3.64 10.60
N ILE A 38 3.64 3.70 9.96
CA ILE A 38 4.58 4.82 10.09
C ILE A 38 4.54 5.78 8.90
N ALA A 39 3.89 5.39 7.80
CA ALA A 39 3.60 6.27 6.68
C ALA A 39 2.40 5.79 5.85
N VAL A 40 1.72 6.75 5.24
CA VAL A 40 0.64 6.52 4.28
C VAL A 40 0.99 7.24 2.98
N VAL A 41 1.07 6.49 1.89
CA VAL A 41 1.39 6.99 0.55
C VAL A 41 0.16 6.84 -0.34
N THR A 42 -0.37 7.95 -0.84
CA THR A 42 -1.57 7.97 -1.69
C THR A 42 -1.27 8.49 -3.09
N GLN A 43 -2.09 8.09 -4.07
CA GLN A 43 -2.00 8.56 -5.45
C GLN A 43 -3.40 8.57 -6.10
N LYS A 44 -3.82 9.71 -6.65
CA LYS A 44 -5.00 9.78 -7.52
C LYS A 44 -4.63 9.31 -8.93
N ARG A 45 -5.41 8.38 -9.52
CA ARG A 45 -5.19 7.89 -10.89
C ARG A 45 -6.52 7.71 -11.63
N ALA A 46 -6.50 7.87 -12.95
CA ALA A 46 -7.67 7.53 -13.79
C ALA A 46 -7.95 6.02 -13.84
N LYS A 47 -6.89 5.20 -13.75
CA LYS A 47 -6.95 3.74 -13.69
C LYS A 47 -5.75 3.18 -12.93
N ILE A 48 -5.93 1.99 -12.37
CA ILE A 48 -4.86 1.20 -11.75
C ILE A 48 -3.79 0.87 -12.80
N ASP A 49 -2.53 0.90 -12.36
CA ASP A 49 -1.43 0.41 -13.17
C ASP A 49 -1.42 -1.12 -13.18
N ALA A 50 -1.52 -1.72 -14.37
CA ALA A 50 -1.61 -3.17 -14.51
C ALA A 50 -0.38 -3.92 -13.97
N ALA A 51 0.77 -3.24 -13.88
CA ALA A 51 2.03 -3.84 -13.48
C ALA A 51 2.34 -3.58 -12.00
N THR A 52 2.01 -2.40 -11.48
CA THR A 52 2.49 -1.92 -10.18
C THR A 52 1.41 -1.34 -9.27
N TYR A 53 0.14 -1.42 -9.68
CA TYR A 53 -1.01 -0.85 -8.99
C TYR A 53 -1.03 0.69 -8.94
N ILE A 54 -0.03 1.30 -8.30
CA ILE A 54 0.08 2.74 -8.04
C ILE A 54 0.98 3.49 -9.04
N GLY A 55 1.71 2.76 -9.89
CA GLY A 55 2.64 3.27 -10.90
C GLY A 55 4.11 3.19 -10.47
N SER A 56 5.01 2.94 -11.41
CA SER A 56 6.43 2.68 -11.15
C SER A 56 7.16 3.79 -10.40
N GLY A 57 6.94 5.06 -10.74
CA GLY A 57 7.57 6.18 -10.04
C GLY A 57 7.17 6.23 -8.55
N LYS A 58 5.90 5.99 -8.25
CA LYS A 58 5.41 5.96 -6.87
C LYS A 58 5.91 4.72 -6.11
N VAL A 59 6.07 3.58 -6.79
CA VAL A 59 6.74 2.40 -6.20
C VAL A 59 8.19 2.70 -5.82
N GLN A 60 8.93 3.45 -6.63
CA GLN A 60 10.30 3.86 -6.30
C GLN A 60 10.33 4.79 -5.08
N GLU A 61 9.37 5.73 -4.98
CA GLU A 61 9.20 6.57 -3.79
C GLU A 61 8.91 5.72 -2.54
N ILE A 62 8.00 4.75 -2.64
CA ILE A 62 7.68 3.82 -1.54
C ILE A 62 8.91 3.00 -1.15
N ALA A 63 9.68 2.49 -2.13
CA ALA A 63 10.90 1.72 -1.87
C ALA A 63 11.96 2.55 -1.12
N ALA A 64 12.14 3.81 -1.54
CA ALA A 64 13.06 4.73 -0.87
C ALA A 64 12.59 5.05 0.55
N LEU A 65 11.29 5.29 0.74
CA LEU A 65 10.68 5.56 2.04
C LEU A 65 10.78 4.35 2.97
N ALA A 66 10.51 3.14 2.46
CA ALA A 66 10.64 1.90 3.20
C ALA A 66 12.07 1.69 3.70
N LYS A 67 13.07 1.96 2.87
CA LYS A 67 14.48 1.92 3.27
C LYS A 67 14.81 2.98 4.32
N GLN A 68 14.31 4.21 4.16
CA GLN A 68 14.58 5.32 5.07
C GLN A 68 13.96 5.08 6.46
N LEU A 69 12.76 4.51 6.49
CA LEU A 69 11.98 4.32 7.71
C LEU A 69 12.10 2.90 8.29
N GLU A 70 12.95 2.07 7.69
CA GLU A 70 13.13 0.65 8.04
C GLU A 70 11.80 -0.13 8.03
N ALA A 71 10.88 0.25 7.13
CA ALA A 71 9.64 -0.46 6.93
C ALA A 71 9.89 -1.74 6.13
N ASN A 72 9.48 -2.87 6.69
CA ASN A 72 9.63 -4.19 6.08
C ASN A 72 8.32 -4.69 5.44
N THR A 73 7.24 -3.91 5.58
CA THR A 73 5.92 -4.29 5.11
C THR A 73 5.18 -3.12 4.45
N VAL A 74 4.59 -3.39 3.29
CA VAL A 74 3.73 -2.47 2.53
C VAL A 74 2.36 -3.09 2.35
N ILE A 75 1.31 -2.39 2.78
CA ILE A 75 -0.08 -2.84 2.64
C ILE A 75 -0.78 -2.00 1.59
N PHE A 76 -1.43 -2.66 0.64
CA PHE A 76 -2.19 -1.99 -0.40
C PHE A 76 -3.67 -1.93 -0.03
N ASN A 77 -4.33 -0.77 -0.23
CA ASN A 77 -5.76 -0.59 0.09
C ASN A 77 -6.72 -1.27 -0.91
N SER A 78 -6.20 -2.10 -1.81
CA SER A 78 -6.97 -2.88 -2.76
C SER A 78 -6.25 -4.17 -3.08
N GLU A 79 -7.00 -5.15 -3.57
CA GLU A 79 -6.43 -6.41 -4.02
C GLU A 79 -5.44 -6.22 -5.17
N LEU A 80 -4.34 -6.98 -5.10
CA LEU A 80 -3.31 -7.03 -6.12
C LEU A 80 -3.47 -8.32 -6.91
N SER A 81 -3.47 -8.20 -8.23
CA SER A 81 -3.37 -9.38 -9.10
C SER A 81 -2.04 -10.11 -8.90
N PRO A 82 -1.94 -11.41 -9.23
CA PRO A 82 -0.68 -12.16 -9.11
C PRO A 82 0.49 -11.51 -9.85
N ALA A 83 0.23 -10.88 -11.00
CA ALA A 83 1.23 -10.14 -11.76
C ALA A 83 1.74 -8.90 -11.01
N GLN A 84 0.83 -8.16 -10.36
CA GLN A 84 1.19 -7.01 -9.54
C GLN A 84 1.98 -7.43 -8.31
N GLN A 85 1.56 -8.49 -7.60
CA GLN A 85 2.28 -9.01 -6.44
C GLN A 85 3.72 -9.42 -6.80
N GLY A 86 3.89 -10.19 -7.87
CA GLY A 86 5.22 -10.62 -8.33
C GLY A 86 6.10 -9.43 -8.73
N ARG A 87 5.53 -8.44 -9.43
CA ARG A 87 6.28 -7.25 -9.85
C ARG A 87 6.62 -6.33 -8.68
N LEU A 88 5.69 -6.12 -7.76
CA LEU A 88 5.91 -5.32 -6.56
C LEU A 88 6.94 -5.98 -5.64
N GLY A 89 6.87 -7.30 -5.43
CA GLY A 89 7.88 -8.02 -4.65
C GLY A 89 9.29 -7.98 -5.25
N ALA A 90 9.43 -7.80 -6.57
CA ALA A 90 10.71 -7.59 -7.21
C ALA A 90 11.25 -6.15 -7.07
N LEU A 91 10.35 -5.17 -6.89
CA LEU A 91 10.69 -3.74 -6.82
C LEU A 91 10.79 -3.23 -5.37
N LEU A 92 10.09 -3.86 -4.45
CA LEU A 92 10.05 -3.54 -3.03
C LEU A 92 10.83 -4.62 -2.28
N SER A 93 11.80 -4.21 -1.45
CA SER A 93 12.49 -5.12 -0.52
C SER A 93 11.65 -5.43 0.73
N ALA A 94 10.33 -5.30 0.62
CA ALA A 94 9.36 -5.40 1.71
C ALA A 94 8.26 -6.39 1.33
N LYS A 95 7.65 -7.03 2.33
CA LYS A 95 6.47 -7.88 2.13
C LYS A 95 5.32 -7.02 1.61
N CYS A 96 4.62 -7.53 0.60
CA CYS A 96 3.45 -6.87 0.03
C CYS A 96 2.20 -7.62 0.48
N TRP A 97 1.30 -6.93 1.19
CA TRP A 97 0.03 -7.51 1.65
C TRP A 97 -1.16 -6.78 1.03
N THR A 98 -2.26 -7.51 0.86
CA THR A 98 -3.55 -7.00 0.42
C THR A 98 -4.61 -7.44 1.42
N GLY A 99 -5.39 -6.48 1.90
CA GLY A 99 -6.35 -6.73 2.99
C GLY A 99 -5.71 -7.34 4.24
N LEU A 100 -6.53 -7.60 5.27
CA LEU A 100 -6.05 -8.24 6.50
C LEU A 100 -6.03 -9.77 6.46
N SER A 101 -6.80 -10.40 5.57
CA SER A 101 -6.89 -11.88 5.49
C SER A 101 -5.57 -12.55 5.15
N SER A 102 -4.56 -11.76 4.80
CA SER A 102 -3.23 -12.21 4.43
C SER A 102 -2.20 -11.99 5.55
N PHE A 103 -2.47 -11.15 6.56
CA PHE A 103 -1.52 -10.84 7.65
C PHE A 103 -1.39 -11.96 8.69
#